data_AF-A0A383V6Q2-F1
#
_entry.id   AF-A0A383V6Q2-F1
#
_cell.length_a   1.000
_cell.length_b   1.000
_cell.length_c   1.000
_cell.angle_alpha   90.00
_cell.angle_beta   90.00
_cell.angle_gamma   90.00
#
_symmetry.space_group_name_H-M   'P 1'
#
loop_
_entity.id
_entity.type
_entity.pdbx_description
1 polymer ?
#
loop_
_entity_poly.entity_id
_entity_poly.type
_entity_poly.pdbx_seq_one_letter_code
_entity_poly.pdbx_strand_id
1 'polypeptide(L)'
;MARFLSWEHLSREQIVAIRAAPKQPGAPTARHLLQQYLSEQLGEDQLRNNIVLDLFAYTLQQGQAWGFDDERLSCLFGIIKEVHTASVVQQLTIERSFAFFKDTLINHSIQRPPFSTGVFSQAEMRSILDWVLDTYYRHYKLYQYAFTSRVTMSVSTYHPTSLVETAPLLLPPLAEALTEEQHKQQLDEQQHQLKEQQRAEEAAARAAAEAAREAALQEAYEASLPDDIKERVMLALEREVAYLKKKMEEQFQAQQAGLIARLAQLEAAAKPAS
;
A
#
# COMPACT_ATOMS: atom_id res chain seq x y z
N MET A 1 -12.93 2.13 -33.32
CA MET A 1 -11.53 2.20 -33.77
C MET A 1 -10.79 1.09 -33.04
N ALA A 2 -9.92 0.33 -33.70
CA ALA A 2 -9.14 -0.66 -32.97
C ALA A 2 -8.09 0.04 -32.13
N ARG A 3 -8.07 -0.30 -30.85
CA ARG A 3 -7.09 0.19 -29.89
C ARG A 3 -5.79 -0.56 -30.15
N PHE A 4 -4.71 0.17 -30.34
CA PHE A 4 -3.39 -0.40 -30.54
C PHE A 4 -2.77 -0.72 -29.18
N LEU A 5 -2.58 -2.01 -28.89
CA LEU A 5 -2.12 -2.48 -27.57
C LEU A 5 -0.60 -2.44 -27.39
N SER A 6 0.17 -2.13 -28.44
CA SER A 6 1.62 -2.03 -28.28
C SER A 6 1.98 -0.78 -27.48
N TRP A 7 2.89 -0.94 -26.51
CA TRP A 7 3.36 0.09 -25.57
C TRP A 7 2.29 0.68 -24.65
N GLU A 8 1.08 0.13 -24.64
CA GLU A 8 -0.02 0.69 -23.84
C GLU A 8 0.16 0.44 -22.35
N HIS A 9 0.59 -0.77 -21.98
CA HIS A 9 0.68 -1.19 -20.59
C HIS A 9 2.10 -1.31 -20.05
N LEU A 10 3.08 -1.54 -20.93
CA LEU A 10 4.49 -1.64 -20.60
C LEU A 10 5.29 -0.78 -21.57
N SER A 11 6.10 0.12 -21.04
CA SER A 11 6.99 0.95 -21.84
C SER A 11 8.14 0.12 -22.42
N ARG A 12 8.82 0.67 -23.44
CA ARG A 12 9.98 0.02 -24.05
C ARG A 12 11.09 -0.26 -23.06
N GLU A 13 11.38 0.71 -22.20
CA GLU A 13 12.40 0.59 -21.17
C GLU A 13 12.06 -0.52 -20.17
N GLN A 14 10.79 -0.63 -19.77
CA GLN A 14 10.32 -1.66 -18.85
C GLN A 14 10.46 -3.07 -19.44
N ILE A 15 10.13 -3.27 -20.72
CA ILE A 15 10.28 -4.58 -21.38
C ILE A 15 11.74 -4.99 -21.50
N VAL A 16 12.61 -4.05 -21.87
CA VAL A 16 14.05 -4.31 -21.94
C VAL A 16 14.60 -4.66 -20.56
N ALA A 17 14.19 -3.93 -19.51
CA ALA A 17 14.59 -4.24 -18.13
C ALA A 17 14.11 -5.62 -17.66
N ILE A 18 12.85 -5.99 -17.96
CA ILE A 18 12.29 -7.31 -17.64
C ILE A 18 13.02 -8.43 -18.40
N ARG A 19 13.40 -8.19 -19.66
CA ARG A 19 14.15 -9.14 -20.48
C ARG A 19 15.58 -9.32 -20.02
N ALA A 20 16.22 -8.25 -19.55
CA ALA A 20 17.56 -8.27 -19.00
C ALA A 20 17.62 -8.80 -17.55
N ALA A 21 16.48 -9.08 -16.92
CA ALA A 21 16.42 -9.48 -15.53
C ALA A 21 17.19 -10.80 -15.29
N PRO A 22 18.15 -10.83 -14.35
CA PRO A 22 18.92 -12.03 -14.05
C PRO A 22 18.05 -13.09 -13.37
N LYS A 23 18.29 -14.38 -13.69
CA LYS A 23 17.63 -15.53 -13.06
C LYS A 23 18.27 -15.95 -11.72
N GLN A 24 19.16 -15.14 -11.17
CA GLN A 24 19.93 -15.49 -9.96
C GLN A 24 19.10 -15.28 -8.68
N PRO A 25 19.26 -16.15 -7.65
CA PRO A 25 18.64 -15.94 -6.35
C PRO A 25 19.21 -14.68 -5.68
N GLY A 26 18.37 -13.69 -5.39
CA GLY A 26 18.73 -12.44 -4.71
C GLY A 26 18.68 -11.16 -5.56
N ALA A 27 18.59 -11.28 -6.88
CA ALA A 27 18.38 -10.13 -7.77
C ALA A 27 16.88 -9.92 -8.08
N PRO A 28 16.44 -8.70 -8.44
CA PRO A 28 15.04 -8.45 -8.79
C PRO A 28 14.67 -9.28 -10.02
N THR A 29 13.90 -10.35 -9.77
CA THR A 29 13.39 -11.23 -10.82
C THR A 29 12.45 -10.45 -11.73
N ALA A 30 12.27 -10.90 -12.99
CA ALA A 30 11.26 -10.37 -13.91
C ALA A 30 9.88 -10.16 -13.25
N ARG A 31 9.48 -11.07 -12.34
CA ARG A 31 8.26 -10.97 -11.54
C ARG A 31 8.23 -9.76 -10.59
N HIS A 32 9.33 -9.47 -9.90
CA HIS A 32 9.44 -8.34 -8.97
C HIS A 32 9.36 -7.01 -9.74
N LEU A 33 10.02 -6.93 -10.91
CA LEU A 33 9.94 -5.76 -11.79
C LEU A 33 8.50 -5.55 -12.31
N LEU A 34 7.83 -6.62 -12.74
CA LEU A 34 6.42 -6.56 -13.13
C LEU A 34 5.53 -6.07 -11.99
N GLN A 35 5.75 -6.55 -10.76
CA GLN A 35 5.01 -6.11 -9.59
C GLN A 35 5.23 -4.62 -9.31
N GLN A 36 6.47 -4.13 -9.45
CA GLN A 36 6.79 -2.72 -9.29
C GLN A 36 6.07 -1.85 -10.32
N TYR A 37 6.11 -2.23 -11.60
CA TYR A 37 5.49 -1.46 -12.69
C TYR A 37 3.97 -1.51 -12.71
N LEU A 38 3.37 -2.60 -12.21
CA LEU A 38 1.91 -2.78 -12.19
C LEU A 38 1.30 -2.46 -10.82
N SER A 39 2.06 -1.93 -9.87
CA SER A 39 1.64 -1.69 -8.48
C SER A 39 0.35 -0.86 -8.38
N GLU A 40 0.18 0.16 -9.22
CA GLU A 40 -1.02 1.00 -9.25
C GLU A 40 -2.28 0.28 -9.77
N GLN A 41 -2.10 -0.80 -10.54
CA GLN A 41 -3.19 -1.54 -11.20
C GLN A 41 -3.55 -2.84 -10.48
N LEU A 42 -2.71 -3.26 -9.55
CA LEU A 42 -2.91 -4.47 -8.74
C LEU A 42 -3.84 -4.12 -7.57
N GLY A 43 -4.82 -4.99 -7.29
CA GLY A 43 -5.76 -4.80 -6.18
C GLY A 43 -5.12 -5.03 -4.82
N GLU A 44 -5.92 -4.98 -3.75
CA GLU A 44 -5.42 -5.22 -2.38
C GLU A 44 -5.09 -6.71 -2.13
N ASP A 45 -5.73 -7.62 -2.88
CA ASP A 45 -5.60 -9.07 -2.70
C ASP A 45 -4.24 -9.61 -3.21
N GLN A 46 -3.28 -9.75 -2.30
CA GLN A 46 -1.93 -10.27 -2.61
C GLN A 46 -1.95 -11.63 -3.33
N LEU A 47 -2.87 -12.54 -2.98
CA LEU A 47 -2.97 -13.86 -3.60
C LEU A 47 -3.41 -13.78 -5.07
N ARG A 48 -4.42 -12.95 -5.36
CA ARG A 48 -4.90 -12.73 -6.74
C ARG A 48 -3.83 -12.05 -7.57
N ASN A 49 -3.18 -11.05 -6.99
CA ASN A 49 -2.04 -10.36 -7.61
C ASN A 49 -0.92 -11.34 -7.99
N ASN A 50 -0.59 -12.28 -7.11
CA ASN A 50 0.41 -13.31 -7.39
C ASN A 50 0.02 -14.19 -8.59
N ILE A 51 -1.24 -14.59 -8.71
CA ILE A 51 -1.75 -15.38 -9.85
C ILE A 51 -1.65 -14.59 -11.16
N VAL A 52 -2.04 -13.31 -11.15
CA VAL A 52 -1.94 -12.44 -12.34
C VAL A 52 -0.48 -12.22 -12.74
N LEU A 53 0.40 -11.94 -11.77
CA LEU A 53 1.82 -11.76 -12.01
C LEU A 53 2.47 -13.00 -12.61
N ASP A 54 2.08 -14.20 -12.16
CA ASP A 54 2.56 -15.45 -12.74
C ASP A 54 2.10 -15.64 -14.20
N LEU A 55 0.84 -15.34 -14.49
CA LEU A 55 0.32 -15.36 -15.86
C LEU A 55 1.13 -14.42 -16.78
N PHE A 56 1.38 -13.21 -16.30
CA PHE A 56 2.12 -12.18 -17.05
C PHE A 56 3.60 -12.51 -17.22
N ALA A 57 4.27 -12.98 -16.17
CA ALA A 57 5.66 -13.42 -16.24
C ALA A 57 5.82 -14.58 -17.22
N TYR A 58 4.92 -15.55 -17.18
CA TYR A 58 4.93 -16.69 -18.08
C TYR A 58 4.67 -16.28 -19.54
N THR A 59 3.77 -15.32 -19.77
CA THR A 59 3.50 -14.75 -21.11
C THR A 59 4.75 -14.11 -21.71
N LEU A 60 5.46 -13.28 -20.93
CA LEU A 60 6.69 -12.63 -21.39
C LEU A 60 7.82 -13.64 -21.61
N GLN A 61 7.96 -14.63 -20.73
CA GLN A 61 8.94 -15.70 -20.89
C GLN A 61 8.68 -16.51 -22.17
N GLN A 62 7.42 -16.82 -22.48
CA GLN A 62 7.08 -17.56 -23.69
C GLN A 62 7.34 -16.73 -24.95
N GLY A 63 6.97 -15.45 -24.95
CA GLY A 63 7.28 -14.55 -26.06
C GLY A 63 8.78 -14.45 -26.33
N GLN A 64 9.60 -14.44 -25.29
CA GLN A 64 11.06 -14.47 -25.43
C GLN A 64 11.55 -15.80 -26.02
N ALA A 65 10.93 -16.93 -25.65
CA ALA A 65 11.26 -18.24 -26.21
C ALA A 65 10.95 -18.35 -27.71
N TRP A 66 9.93 -17.63 -28.20
CA TRP A 66 9.63 -17.50 -29.63
C TRP A 66 10.51 -16.47 -30.36
N GLY A 67 11.37 -15.75 -29.65
CA GLY A 67 12.25 -14.74 -30.24
C GLY A 67 11.52 -13.46 -30.67
N PHE A 68 10.41 -13.11 -30.01
CA PHE A 68 9.66 -11.90 -30.33
C PHE A 68 10.46 -10.62 -30.05
N ASP A 69 10.25 -9.63 -30.94
CA ASP A 69 10.74 -8.27 -30.75
C ASP A 69 10.01 -7.58 -29.59
N ASP A 70 10.60 -6.50 -29.05
CA ASP A 70 10.06 -5.81 -27.88
C ASP A 70 8.62 -5.28 -28.13
N GLU A 71 8.32 -4.85 -29.35
CA GLU A 71 6.97 -4.42 -29.76
C GLU A 71 5.97 -5.58 -29.74
N ARG A 72 6.36 -6.75 -30.28
CA ARG A 72 5.53 -7.97 -30.29
C ARG A 72 5.31 -8.49 -28.87
N LEU A 73 6.33 -8.43 -28.02
CA LEU A 73 6.22 -8.77 -26.60
C LEU A 73 5.24 -7.87 -25.87
N SER A 74 5.33 -6.55 -26.08
CA SER A 74 4.40 -5.57 -25.51
C SER A 74 2.96 -5.85 -25.94
N CYS A 75 2.77 -6.10 -27.23
CA CYS A 75 1.47 -6.41 -27.82
C CYS A 75 0.89 -7.72 -27.26
N LEU A 76 1.68 -8.80 -27.19
CA LEU A 76 1.25 -10.08 -26.64
C LEU A 76 0.81 -9.94 -25.18
N PHE A 77 1.62 -9.25 -24.37
CA PHE A 77 1.28 -8.94 -22.99
C PHE A 77 -0.05 -8.18 -22.89
N GLY A 78 -0.25 -7.16 -23.71
CA GLY A 78 -1.48 -6.37 -23.71
C GLY A 78 -2.72 -7.17 -24.11
N ILE A 79 -2.61 -8.05 -25.10
CA ILE A 79 -3.72 -8.94 -25.49
C ILE A 79 -4.13 -9.81 -24.31
N ILE A 80 -3.19 -10.49 -23.64
CA ILE A 80 -3.51 -11.37 -22.51
C ILE A 80 -4.07 -10.57 -21.32
N LYS A 81 -3.51 -9.40 -21.04
CA LYS A 81 -3.98 -8.53 -19.97
C LYS A 81 -5.41 -8.05 -20.20
N GLU A 82 -5.73 -7.54 -21.39
CA GLU A 82 -7.08 -7.10 -21.74
C GLU A 82 -8.07 -8.26 -21.69
N VAL A 83 -7.71 -9.43 -22.22
CA VAL A 83 -8.55 -10.64 -22.16
C VAL A 83 -8.82 -11.06 -20.72
N HIS A 84 -7.79 -11.08 -19.87
CA HIS A 84 -7.94 -11.43 -18.46
C HIS A 84 -8.79 -10.42 -17.71
N THR A 85 -8.51 -9.13 -17.91
CA THR A 85 -9.23 -8.02 -17.25
C THR A 85 -10.70 -8.02 -17.65
N ALA A 86 -11.02 -8.14 -18.94
CA ALA A 86 -12.39 -8.26 -19.43
C ALA A 86 -13.08 -9.52 -18.89
N SER A 87 -12.36 -10.64 -18.83
CA SER A 87 -12.88 -11.90 -18.27
C SER A 87 -13.27 -11.77 -16.80
N VAL A 88 -12.45 -11.10 -16.00
CA VAL A 88 -12.69 -10.90 -14.56
C VAL A 88 -13.80 -9.86 -14.32
N VAL A 89 -13.71 -8.69 -14.96
CA VAL A 89 -14.66 -7.59 -14.73
C VAL A 89 -16.07 -7.96 -15.22
N GLN A 90 -16.18 -8.59 -16.39
CA GLN A 90 -17.48 -8.92 -16.99
C GLN A 90 -17.93 -10.35 -16.66
N GLN A 91 -17.15 -11.11 -15.89
CA GLN A 91 -17.41 -12.52 -15.56
C GLN A 91 -17.75 -13.35 -16.80
N LEU A 92 -16.89 -13.25 -17.83
CA LEU A 92 -17.14 -13.91 -19.12
C LEU A 92 -17.10 -15.44 -18.97
N THR A 93 -17.97 -16.11 -19.73
CA THR A 93 -17.86 -17.55 -19.99
C THR A 93 -16.63 -17.84 -20.84
N ILE A 94 -16.09 -19.07 -20.78
CA ILE A 94 -14.95 -19.51 -21.59
C ILE A 94 -15.13 -19.15 -23.08
N GLU A 95 -16.30 -19.45 -23.66
CA GLU A 95 -16.61 -19.21 -25.07
C GLU A 95 -16.53 -17.73 -25.45
N ARG A 96 -17.15 -16.86 -24.65
CA ARG A 96 -17.12 -15.39 -24.85
C ARG A 96 -15.72 -14.81 -24.67
N SER A 97 -14.98 -15.28 -23.67
CA SER A 97 -13.59 -14.86 -23.46
C SER A 97 -12.71 -15.29 -24.63
N PHE A 98 -12.88 -16.52 -25.13
CA PHE A 98 -12.13 -17.02 -26.28
C PHE A 98 -12.47 -16.27 -27.57
N ALA A 99 -13.75 -15.95 -27.79
CA ALA A 99 -14.16 -15.11 -28.91
C ALA A 99 -13.49 -13.72 -28.83
N PHE A 100 -13.51 -13.09 -27.66
CA PHE A 100 -12.85 -11.80 -27.43
C PHE A 100 -11.33 -11.86 -27.65
N PHE A 101 -10.66 -12.91 -27.17
CA PHE A 101 -9.24 -13.14 -27.42
C PHE A 101 -8.96 -13.30 -28.92
N LYS A 102 -9.75 -14.13 -29.61
CA LYS A 102 -9.59 -14.38 -31.04
C LYS A 102 -9.76 -13.10 -31.86
N ASP A 103 -10.78 -12.30 -31.56
CA ASP A 103 -11.03 -11.03 -32.24
C ASP A 103 -9.88 -10.04 -31.99
N THR A 104 -9.42 -9.93 -30.74
CA THR A 104 -8.28 -9.07 -30.38
C THR A 104 -7.00 -9.54 -31.08
N LEU A 105 -6.72 -10.83 -31.15
CA LEU A 105 -5.55 -11.39 -31.81
C LEU A 105 -5.58 -11.12 -33.33
N ILE A 106 -6.74 -11.28 -33.97
CA ILE A 106 -6.93 -10.99 -35.40
C ILE A 106 -6.69 -9.50 -35.69
N ASN A 107 -7.18 -8.62 -34.83
CA ASN A 107 -6.98 -7.17 -34.97
C ASN A 107 -5.50 -6.75 -34.91
N HIS A 108 -4.65 -7.56 -34.29
CA HIS A 108 -3.20 -7.33 -34.18
C HIS A 108 -2.36 -8.21 -35.14
N SER A 109 -3.01 -9.01 -35.99
CA SER A 109 -2.33 -9.87 -36.97
C SER A 109 -2.61 -9.47 -38.43
N ILE A 110 -3.66 -8.70 -38.68
CA ILE A 110 -4.05 -8.27 -40.03
C ILE A 110 -3.73 -6.77 -40.19
N GLN A 111 -3.02 -6.41 -41.25
CA GLN A 111 -2.77 -5.00 -41.57
C GLN A 111 -3.97 -4.43 -42.35
N ARG A 112 -4.94 -3.81 -41.65
CA ARG A 112 -5.96 -2.94 -42.27
C ARG A 112 -6.20 -1.66 -41.46
N PRO A 113 -5.40 -0.60 -41.67
CA PRO A 113 -5.69 0.71 -41.10
C PRO A 113 -7.06 1.23 -41.56
N PRO A 114 -7.88 1.87 -40.69
CA PRO A 114 -7.67 2.23 -39.28
C PRO A 114 -8.13 1.16 -38.26
N PHE A 115 -8.47 -0.05 -38.71
CA PHE A 115 -9.16 -1.07 -37.91
C PHE A 115 -8.27 -2.17 -37.34
N SER A 116 -7.03 -2.32 -37.81
CA SER A 116 -6.15 -3.41 -37.40
C SER A 116 -4.71 -3.12 -37.77
N THR A 117 -3.78 -3.66 -36.98
CA THR A 117 -2.33 -3.56 -37.17
C THR A 117 -1.75 -4.95 -37.37
N GLY A 118 -0.81 -5.10 -38.30
CA GLY A 118 -0.14 -6.36 -38.61
C GLY A 118 1.12 -6.55 -37.78
N VAL A 119 0.99 -6.68 -36.45
CA VAL A 119 2.14 -6.87 -35.54
C VAL A 119 2.65 -8.32 -35.60
N PHE A 120 1.72 -9.27 -35.69
CA PHE A 120 2.03 -10.70 -35.77
C PHE A 120 1.85 -11.24 -37.19
N SER A 121 2.74 -12.15 -37.58
CA SER A 121 2.57 -12.98 -38.77
C SER A 121 1.54 -14.09 -38.54
N GLN A 122 1.07 -14.70 -39.63
CA GLN A 122 0.12 -15.82 -39.55
C GLN A 122 0.68 -17.04 -38.79
N ALA A 123 1.97 -17.30 -38.90
CA ALA A 123 2.62 -18.40 -38.19
C ALA A 123 2.68 -18.13 -36.69
N GLU A 124 3.07 -16.91 -36.30
CA GLU A 124 3.12 -16.48 -34.90
C GLU A 124 1.73 -16.46 -34.26
N MET A 125 0.71 -15.99 -34.99
CA MET A 125 -0.69 -16.03 -34.55
C MET A 125 -1.12 -17.44 -34.16
N ARG A 126 -0.80 -18.45 -34.99
CA ARG A 126 -1.15 -19.86 -34.71
C ARG A 126 -0.45 -20.35 -33.44
N SER A 127 0.86 -20.10 -33.32
CA SER A 127 1.63 -20.46 -32.14
C SER A 127 1.09 -19.82 -30.86
N ILE A 128 0.68 -18.54 -30.93
CA ILE A 128 0.05 -17.83 -29.81
C ILE A 128 -1.28 -18.50 -29.46
N LEU A 129 -2.13 -18.76 -30.45
CA LEU A 129 -3.44 -19.37 -30.23
C LEU A 129 -3.34 -20.75 -29.55
N ASP A 130 -2.48 -21.62 -30.07
CA ASP A 130 -2.29 -22.98 -29.52
C ASP A 130 -1.76 -22.90 -28.08
N TRP A 131 -0.78 -22.04 -27.83
CA TRP A 131 -0.23 -21.85 -26.48
C TRP A 131 -1.25 -21.29 -25.49
N VAL A 132 -2.04 -20.27 -25.86
CA VAL A 132 -3.07 -19.70 -24.97
C VAL A 132 -4.15 -20.73 -24.66
N LEU A 133 -4.50 -21.60 -25.62
CA LEU A 133 -5.41 -22.71 -25.39
C LEU A 133 -4.86 -23.70 -24.35
N ASP A 134 -3.61 -24.13 -24.52
CA ASP A 134 -2.97 -25.14 -23.67
C ASP A 134 -2.63 -24.64 -22.25
N THR A 135 -2.51 -23.32 -22.08
CA THR A 135 -2.03 -22.73 -20.83
C THR A 135 -3.14 -21.95 -20.13
N TYR A 136 -3.64 -20.87 -20.72
CA TYR A 136 -4.64 -20.01 -20.11
C TYR A 136 -6.02 -20.64 -20.11
N TYR A 137 -6.53 -21.07 -21.28
CA TYR A 137 -7.90 -21.59 -21.36
C TYR A 137 -8.07 -22.98 -20.74
N ARG A 138 -7.01 -23.80 -20.77
CA ARG A 138 -6.97 -25.08 -20.03
C ARG A 138 -7.27 -24.91 -18.53
N HIS A 139 -6.82 -23.80 -17.93
CA HIS A 139 -7.01 -23.49 -16.52
C HIS A 139 -8.03 -22.37 -16.28
N TYR A 140 -8.87 -22.03 -17.27
CA TYR A 140 -9.77 -20.87 -17.19
C TYR A 140 -10.73 -20.93 -15.99
N LYS A 141 -11.25 -22.11 -15.65
CA LYS A 141 -12.15 -22.30 -14.50
C LYS A 141 -11.48 -21.96 -13.17
N LEU A 142 -10.16 -22.15 -13.06
CA LEU A 142 -9.39 -21.79 -11.88
C LEU A 142 -9.31 -20.26 -11.75
N TYR A 143 -9.06 -19.56 -12.86
CA TYR A 143 -9.13 -18.10 -12.88
C TYR A 143 -10.55 -17.62 -12.54
N GLN A 144 -11.61 -18.17 -13.13
CA GLN A 144 -12.98 -17.79 -12.75
C GLN A 144 -13.19 -17.95 -11.24
N TYR A 145 -12.86 -19.11 -10.68
CA TYR A 145 -13.03 -19.36 -9.25
C TYR A 145 -12.24 -18.39 -8.36
N ALA A 146 -10.97 -18.12 -8.68
CA ALA A 146 -10.12 -17.25 -7.87
C ALA A 146 -10.57 -15.78 -7.89
N PHE A 147 -11.10 -15.31 -9.01
CA PHE A 147 -11.44 -13.90 -9.23
C PHE A 147 -12.95 -13.60 -9.09
N THR A 148 -13.82 -14.59 -8.97
CA THR A 148 -15.22 -14.37 -8.58
C THR A 148 -15.27 -13.92 -7.12
N SER A 149 -15.91 -12.78 -6.84
CA SER A 149 -16.17 -12.32 -5.47
C SER A 149 -17.19 -13.23 -4.81
N ARG A 150 -16.87 -13.73 -3.61
CA ARG A 150 -17.80 -14.55 -2.83
C ARG A 150 -18.84 -13.64 -2.21
N VAL A 151 -20.07 -13.69 -2.72
CA VAL A 151 -21.21 -12.99 -2.10
C VAL A 151 -21.76 -13.88 -0.99
N THR A 152 -21.40 -13.59 0.26
CA THR A 152 -21.99 -14.26 1.43
C THR A 152 -23.15 -13.43 1.96
N MET A 153 -24.36 -13.97 1.90
CA MET A 153 -25.53 -13.38 2.57
C MET A 153 -25.65 -13.98 3.97
N SER A 154 -25.46 -13.17 5.02
CA SER A 154 -25.79 -13.56 6.39
C SER A 154 -27.26 -13.25 6.64
N VAL A 155 -28.07 -14.30 6.81
CA VAL A 155 -29.48 -14.16 7.18
C VAL A 155 -29.60 -14.41 8.68
N SER A 156 -29.82 -13.35 9.46
CA SER A 156 -30.27 -13.46 10.83
C SER A 156 -31.79 -13.45 10.86
N THR A 157 -32.39 -14.51 11.38
CA THR A 157 -33.83 -14.56 11.62
C THR A 157 -34.07 -14.21 13.07
N TYR A 158 -34.87 -13.17 13.30
CA TYR A 158 -35.34 -12.81 14.62
C TYR A 158 -36.77 -13.27 14.75
N HIS A 159 -37.12 -13.85 15.90
CA HIS A 159 -38.51 -14.14 16.20
C HIS A 159 -39.27 -12.79 16.27
N PRO A 160 -40.50 -12.67 15.75
CA PRO A 160 -41.25 -11.41 15.78
C PRO A 160 -41.41 -10.84 17.20
N THR A 161 -41.43 -11.71 18.23
CA THR A 161 -41.46 -11.30 19.64
C THR A 161 -40.13 -10.75 20.17
N SER A 162 -39.00 -11.00 19.51
CA SER A 162 -37.68 -10.45 19.86
C SER A 162 -37.49 -9.01 19.39
N LEU A 163 -38.34 -8.54 18.47
CA LEU A 163 -38.38 -7.14 18.01
C LEU A 163 -39.27 -6.26 18.90
N VAL A 164 -40.12 -6.89 19.72
CA VAL A 164 -40.86 -6.18 20.75
C VAL A 164 -39.86 -5.93 21.88
N GLU A 165 -39.62 -4.67 22.17
CA GLU A 165 -38.88 -4.24 23.36
C GLU A 165 -39.55 -4.90 24.57
N THR A 166 -38.97 -6.01 25.05
CA THR A 166 -39.54 -6.70 26.20
C THR A 166 -39.38 -5.75 27.38
N ALA A 167 -40.51 -5.25 27.88
CA ALA A 167 -40.53 -4.45 29.10
C ALA A 167 -39.72 -5.20 30.17
N PRO A 168 -38.80 -4.53 30.87
CA PRO A 168 -37.97 -5.18 31.87
C PRO A 168 -38.87 -5.91 32.88
N LEU A 169 -38.51 -7.15 33.23
CA LEU A 169 -39.29 -8.03 34.12
C LEU A 169 -39.64 -7.35 35.47
N LEU A 170 -38.82 -6.37 35.86
CA LEU A 170 -39.03 -5.49 36.99
C LEU A 170 -38.86 -4.06 36.50
N LEU A 171 -39.98 -3.33 36.43
CA LEU A 171 -39.91 -1.88 36.35
C LEU A 171 -39.34 -1.38 37.69
N PRO A 172 -38.37 -0.45 37.68
CA PRO A 172 -37.91 0.17 38.91
C PRO A 172 -39.11 0.82 39.62
N PRO A 173 -39.13 0.80 40.97
CA PRO A 173 -40.21 1.41 41.71
C PRO A 173 -40.33 2.90 41.34
N LEU A 174 -41.54 3.45 41.38
CA LEU A 174 -41.78 4.87 41.05
C LEU A 174 -40.98 5.84 41.94
N ALA A 175 -40.48 5.38 43.09
CA ALA A 175 -39.58 6.13 43.95
C ALA A 175 -38.20 6.42 43.32
N GLU A 176 -37.77 5.61 42.34
CA GLU A 176 -36.52 5.76 41.60
C GLU A 176 -36.72 6.48 40.25
N ALA A 177 -37.95 6.89 39.92
CA ALA A 177 -38.24 7.57 38.68
C ALA A 177 -37.60 8.97 38.66
N LEU A 178 -36.90 9.28 37.58
CA LEU A 178 -36.37 10.62 37.34
C LEU A 178 -37.51 11.57 36.99
N THR A 179 -37.44 12.81 37.48
CA THR A 179 -38.33 13.86 36.98
C THR A 179 -37.97 14.19 35.52
N GLU A 180 -38.91 14.74 34.75
CA GLU A 180 -38.67 15.11 33.35
C GLU A 180 -37.47 16.07 33.19
N GLU A 181 -37.25 16.94 34.18
CA GLU A 181 -36.13 17.88 34.18
C GLU A 181 -34.79 17.17 34.41
N GLN A 182 -34.73 16.23 35.37
CA GLN A 182 -33.53 15.43 35.63
C GLN A 182 -33.18 14.53 34.44
N HIS A 183 -34.19 13.96 33.78
CA HIS A 183 -34.00 13.15 32.58
C HIS A 183 -33.46 13.96 31.40
N LYS A 184 -34.00 15.18 31.18
CA LYS A 184 -33.46 16.10 30.17
C LYS A 184 -32.01 16.48 30.44
N GLN A 185 -31.67 16.77 31.70
CA GLN A 185 -30.29 17.06 32.11
C GLN A 185 -29.35 15.89 31.81
N GLN A 186 -29.73 14.65 32.12
CA GLN A 186 -28.90 13.48 31.80
C GLN A 186 -28.70 13.28 30.29
N LEU A 187 -29.75 13.50 29.49
CA LEU A 187 -29.63 13.43 28.03
C LEU A 187 -28.71 14.52 27.48
N ASP A 188 -28.82 15.74 28.00
CA ASP A 188 -27.96 16.86 27.61
C ASP A 188 -26.50 16.62 28.01
N GLU A 189 -26.26 16.07 29.21
CA GLU A 189 -24.92 15.64 29.68
C GLU A 189 -24.32 14.55 28.79
N GLN A 190 -25.09 13.52 28.43
CA GLN A 190 -24.64 12.45 27.53
C GLN A 190 -24.31 13.00 26.13
N GLN A 191 -25.16 13.89 25.60
CA GLN A 191 -24.90 14.54 24.31
C GLN A 191 -23.66 15.44 24.37
N HIS A 192 -23.43 16.12 25.49
CA HIS A 192 -22.23 16.92 25.70
C HIS A 192 -20.99 16.04 25.72
N GLN A 193 -21.01 14.93 26.48
CA GLN A 193 -19.90 13.97 26.54
C GLN A 193 -19.56 13.38 25.17
N LEU A 194 -20.58 12.99 24.39
CA LEU A 194 -20.38 12.50 23.01
C LEU A 194 -19.76 13.57 22.11
N LYS A 195 -20.23 14.82 22.18
CA LYS A 195 -19.67 15.93 21.41
C LYS A 195 -18.24 16.27 21.83
N GLU A 196 -17.91 16.15 23.11
CA GLU A 196 -16.55 16.33 23.62
C GLU A 196 -15.62 15.22 23.15
N GLN A 197 -16.07 13.96 23.18
CA GLN A 197 -15.31 12.83 22.62
C GLN A 197 -15.06 13.00 21.13
N GLN A 198 -16.09 13.34 20.35
CA GLN A 198 -15.94 13.62 18.91
C GLN A 198 -14.98 14.79 18.65
N ARG A 199 -15.08 15.88 19.42
CA ARG A 199 -14.16 17.02 19.29
C ARG A 199 -12.73 16.64 19.68
N ALA A 200 -12.54 15.80 20.69
CA ALA A 200 -11.23 15.31 21.10
C ALA A 200 -10.61 14.39 20.04
N GLU A 201 -11.41 13.50 19.45
CA GLU A 201 -10.99 12.64 18.33
C GLU A 201 -10.63 13.47 17.10
N GLU A 202 -11.43 14.47 16.74
CA GLU A 202 -11.12 15.39 15.63
C GLU A 202 -9.86 16.21 15.89
N ALA A 203 -9.66 16.71 17.11
CA ALA A 203 -8.46 17.45 17.49
C ALA A 203 -7.21 16.56 17.47
N ALA A 204 -7.31 15.32 17.95
CA ALA A 204 -6.24 14.33 17.88
C ALA A 204 -5.90 13.98 16.43
N ALA A 205 -6.91 13.80 15.56
CA ALA A 205 -6.71 13.56 14.14
C ALA A 205 -6.05 14.74 13.43
N ARG A 206 -6.42 15.98 13.75
CA ARG A 206 -5.78 17.20 13.22
C ARG A 206 -4.32 17.32 13.67
N ALA A 207 -4.03 17.11 14.96
CA ALA A 207 -2.67 17.13 15.49
C ALA A 207 -1.79 16.04 14.86
N ALA A 208 -2.33 14.83 14.65
CA ALA A 208 -1.62 13.75 13.97
C ALA A 208 -1.33 14.10 12.49
N ALA A 209 -2.27 14.72 11.79
CA ALA A 209 -2.08 15.16 10.41
C ALA A 209 -1.05 16.30 10.28
N GLU A 210 -1.03 17.23 11.23
CA GLU A 210 -0.02 18.31 11.29
C GLU A 210 1.38 17.74 11.58
N ALA A 211 1.52 16.86 12.57
CA ALA A 211 2.78 16.19 12.87
C ALA A 211 3.31 15.38 11.67
N ALA A 212 2.43 14.71 10.93
CA ALA A 212 2.80 13.99 9.71
C ALA A 212 3.29 14.94 8.59
N ARG A 213 2.68 16.13 8.45
CA ARG A 213 3.12 17.15 7.49
C ARG A 213 4.47 17.74 7.88
N GLU A 214 4.70 17.99 9.16
CA GLU A 214 5.99 18.49 9.67
C GLU A 214 7.11 17.45 9.46
N ALA A 215 6.84 16.18 9.74
CA ALA A 215 7.79 15.09 9.50
C ALA A 215 8.14 14.97 8.01
N ALA A 216 7.15 15.04 7.11
CA ALA A 216 7.38 15.01 5.66
C ALA A 216 8.19 16.22 5.16
N LEU A 217 7.94 17.42 5.73
CA LEU A 217 8.71 18.61 5.40
C LEU A 217 10.16 18.51 5.88
N GLN A 218 10.38 17.95 7.07
CA GLN A 218 11.71 17.68 7.61
C GLN A 218 12.46 16.67 6.73
N GLU A 219 11.83 15.56 6.35
CA GLU A 219 12.42 14.55 5.47
C GLU A 219 12.78 15.13 4.09
N ALA A 220 11.89 15.95 3.51
CA ALA A 220 12.16 16.64 2.24
C ALA A 220 13.32 17.64 2.36
N TYR A 221 13.40 18.37 3.48
CA TYR A 221 14.52 19.28 3.76
C TYR A 221 15.84 18.52 3.93
N GLU A 222 15.84 17.43 4.69
CA GLU A 222 16.99 16.56 4.88
C GLU A 222 17.47 15.91 3.57
N ALA A 223 16.55 15.51 2.69
CA ALA A 223 16.89 14.99 1.37
C ALA A 223 17.47 16.07 0.43
N SER A 224 17.09 17.34 0.60
CA SER A 224 17.58 18.46 -0.22
C SER A 224 18.97 18.96 0.16
N LEU A 225 19.45 18.63 1.37
CA LEU A 225 20.75 19.03 1.89
C LEU A 225 21.88 18.16 1.28
N PRO A 226 22.85 18.75 0.56
CA PRO A 226 24.03 18.03 0.07
C PRO A 226 24.83 17.38 1.20
N ASP A 227 25.32 16.15 0.97
CA ASP A 227 26.01 15.35 1.99
C ASP A 227 27.28 16.02 2.53
N ASP A 228 28.01 16.75 1.68
CA ASP A 228 29.19 17.54 2.09
C ASP A 228 28.89 18.59 3.17
N ILE A 229 27.68 19.16 3.17
CA ILE A 229 27.26 20.17 4.15
C ILE A 229 26.89 19.47 5.46
N LYS A 230 26.22 18.31 5.39
CA LYS A 230 25.86 17.51 6.57
C LYS A 230 27.11 17.07 7.35
N GLU A 231 28.13 16.56 6.66
CA GLU A 231 29.38 16.13 7.28
C GLU A 231 30.12 17.28 7.97
N ARG A 232 30.19 18.46 7.33
CA ARG A 232 30.82 19.65 7.92
C ARG A 232 30.07 20.16 9.13
N VAL A 233 28.74 20.17 9.08
CA VAL A 233 27.90 20.57 10.21
C VAL A 233 28.03 19.58 11.36
N MET A 234 28.02 18.27 11.11
CA MET A 234 28.25 17.24 12.13
C MET A 234 29.60 17.41 12.83
N LEU A 235 30.69 17.56 12.08
CA LEU A 235 32.03 17.78 12.64
C LEU A 235 32.12 19.07 13.48
N ALA A 236 31.44 20.14 13.07
CA ALA A 236 31.38 21.37 13.85
C ALA A 236 30.57 21.20 15.14
N LEU A 237 29.43 20.50 15.06
CA LEU A 237 28.56 20.23 16.20
C LEU A 237 29.25 19.33 17.24
N GLU A 238 29.97 18.30 16.81
CA GLU A 238 30.75 17.43 17.70
C GLU A 238 31.83 18.21 18.45
N ARG A 239 32.52 19.15 17.78
CA ARG A 239 33.52 20.02 18.42
C ARG A 239 32.89 20.95 19.45
N GLU A 240 31.75 21.55 19.12
CA GLU A 240 31.00 22.40 20.06
C GLU A 240 30.47 21.59 21.25
N VAL A 241 29.89 20.41 21.02
CA VAL A 241 29.41 19.52 22.08
C VAL A 241 30.56 19.06 22.97
N ALA A 242 31.73 18.74 22.42
CA ALA A 242 32.91 18.38 23.21
C ALA A 242 33.42 19.57 24.04
N TYR A 243 33.45 20.77 23.44
CA TYR A 243 33.82 22.00 24.15
C TYR A 243 32.83 22.32 25.28
N LEU A 244 31.53 22.23 25.02
CA LEU A 244 30.47 22.45 26.01
C LEU A 244 30.55 21.42 27.14
N LYS A 245 30.75 20.13 26.84
CA LYS A 245 30.95 19.09 27.85
C LYS A 245 32.12 19.40 28.76
N LYS A 246 33.27 19.76 28.19
CA LYS A 246 34.47 20.12 28.96
C LYS A 246 34.23 21.34 29.86
N LYS A 247 33.58 22.38 29.33
CA LYS A 247 33.20 23.57 30.10
C LYS A 247 32.21 23.25 31.21
N MET A 248 31.25 22.36 30.96
CA MET A 248 30.28 21.91 31.96
C MET A 248 30.97 21.13 33.08
N GLU A 249 31.94 20.30 32.73
CA GLU A 249 32.73 19.51 33.68
C GLU A 249 33.64 20.38 34.54
N GLU A 250 34.27 21.40 33.95
CA GLU A 250 35.03 22.43 34.67
C GLU A 250 34.14 23.22 35.64
N GLN A 251 32.93 23.62 35.20
CA GLN A 251 31.95 24.30 36.06
C GLN A 251 31.48 23.38 37.20
N PHE A 252 31.22 22.11 36.91
CA PHE A 252 30.80 21.13 37.89
C PHE A 252 31.88 20.88 38.94
N GLN A 253 33.14 20.73 38.52
CA GLN A 253 34.28 20.60 39.42
C GLN A 253 34.50 21.86 40.28
N ALA A 254 34.35 23.05 39.70
CA ALA A 254 34.44 24.31 40.46
C ALA A 254 33.33 24.43 41.52
N GLN A 255 32.10 24.03 41.19
CA GLN A 255 30.99 23.98 42.14
C GLN A 255 31.24 22.95 43.25
N GLN A 256 31.71 21.75 42.89
CA GLN A 256 32.07 20.71 43.86
C GLN A 256 33.18 21.18 44.82
N ALA A 257 34.26 21.78 44.30
CA ALA A 257 35.34 22.31 45.12
C ALA A 257 34.87 23.43 46.06
N GLY A 258 33.99 24.32 45.57
CA GLY A 258 33.36 25.36 46.41
C GLY A 258 32.49 24.78 47.53
N LEU A 259 31.72 23.73 47.25
CA LEU A 259 30.92 23.03 48.26
C LEU A 259 31.81 22.31 49.28
N ILE A 260 32.88 21.64 48.84
CA ILE A 260 33.86 20.98 49.72
C ILE A 260 34.56 22.02 50.62
N ALA A 261 34.95 23.17 50.09
CA ALA A 261 35.56 24.24 50.87
C ALA A 261 34.59 24.81 51.92
N ARG A 262 33.30 24.97 51.58
CA ARG A 262 32.25 25.35 52.54
C ARG A 262 32.05 24.29 53.63
N LEU A 263 32.05 23.01 53.26
CA LEU A 263 31.98 21.90 54.23
C LEU A 263 33.16 21.94 55.20
N ALA A 264 34.40 22.13 54.71
CA ALA A 264 35.59 22.23 55.57
C ALA A 264 35.57 23.45 56.51
N GLN A 265 35.04 24.61 56.05
CA GLN A 265 34.86 25.79 56.90
C GLN A 265 33.83 25.56 58.02
N LEU A 266 32.73 24.87 57.70
CA LEU A 266 31.71 24.49 58.69
C LEU A 266 32.25 23.45 59.69
N GLU A 267 33.05 22.49 59.23
CA GLU A 267 33.73 21.52 60.10
C GLU A 267 34.78 22.19 61.02
N ALA A 268 35.52 23.17 60.53
CA ALA A 268 36.47 23.94 61.35
C ALA A 268 35.76 24.85 62.37
N ALA A 269 34.62 25.45 62.00
CA ALA A 269 33.79 26.23 62.92
C ALA A 269 33.04 25.36 63.95
N ALA A 270 32.81 24.08 63.63
CA ALA A 270 32.19 23.10 64.53
C ALA A 270 33.19 22.45 65.52
N LYS A 271 34.49 22.81 65.48
CA LYS A 271 35.50 22.34 66.44
C LYS A 271 35.59 23.33 67.62
N PRO A 272 34.99 23.04 68.79
CA PRO A 272 35.04 23.95 69.94
C PRO A 272 36.45 24.01 70.53
N ALA A 273 36.86 25.23 70.91
CA ALA A 273 38.00 25.46 71.79
C ALA A 273 37.82 24.69 73.11
N SER A 274 38.77 23.83 73.41
CA SER A 274 39.10 23.37 74.77
C SER A 274 40.06 24.35 75.41
#